data_AF-X1QTZ2-F1
#
_entry.id   AF-X1QTZ2-F1
#
_cell.length_a   1.000
_cell.length_b   1.000
_cell.length_c   1.000
_cell.angle_alpha   90.00
_cell.angle_beta   90.00
_cell.angle_gamma   90.00
#
_symmetry.space_group_name_H-M   'P 1'
#
loop_
_entity.id
_entity.type
_entity.pdbx_description
1 polymer ?
#
loop_
_entity_poly.entity_id
_entity_poly.type
_entity_poly.pdbx_seq_one_letter_code
_entity_poly.pdbx_strand_id
1 'polypeptide(L)'
;AGNWTQVYPLGGFANQILTSSASISWDMEDGNRATLIAAHDFTITITKFNSVLMAILIITQDGTGSRVMDEIVTQKDDSIAVEDVHTDTEIIDIGIDIPTGARIRFKTSVADPPDPLVVDTIYYAIRVSATEVKVATSKANAFAGTAIDLIDVGTGPHEVQQLVKWSGGTLGVLQTAAGGEDIIKLHYKTSDEQWYAELISNFS
;
A
#
# COMPACT_ATOMS: atom_id res chain seq x y z
N ALA A 1 9.91 -30.07 12.10
CA ALA A 1 11.15 -29.30 11.86
C ALA A 1 11.49 -29.41 10.38
N GLY A 2 10.97 -28.48 9.58
CA GLY A 2 11.26 -28.41 8.15
C GLY A 2 12.55 -27.63 7.94
N ASN A 3 13.53 -28.25 7.29
CA ASN A 3 14.77 -27.60 6.87
C ASN A 3 14.46 -26.51 5.84
N TRP A 4 14.63 -25.25 6.21
CA TRP A 4 14.71 -24.13 5.28
C TRP A 4 16.16 -23.91 4.89
N THR A 5 16.66 -24.71 3.94
CA THR A 5 17.81 -24.30 3.13
C THR A 5 17.27 -23.64 1.87
N GLN A 6 16.87 -22.37 1.98
CA GLN A 6 16.57 -21.56 0.81
C GLN A 6 17.86 -20.87 0.38
N VAL A 7 18.59 -21.50 -0.55
CA VAL A 7 19.68 -20.86 -1.27
C VAL A 7 19.05 -19.79 -2.16
N TYR A 8 19.16 -18.52 -1.76
CA TYR A 8 18.83 -17.40 -2.64
C TYR A 8 19.87 -17.37 -3.78
N PRO A 9 19.47 -17.45 -5.06
CA PRO A 9 20.44 -17.31 -6.14
C PRO A 9 21.05 -15.91 -6.07
N LEU A 10 22.39 -15.83 -6.01
CA LEU A 10 23.21 -14.62 -5.91
C LEU A 10 23.23 -13.79 -7.22
N GLY A 11 22.07 -13.57 -7.83
CA GLY A 11 21.90 -12.68 -8.98
C GLY A 11 20.41 -12.36 -9.19
N GLY A 12 20.03 -11.08 -9.08
CA GLY A 12 18.67 -10.65 -9.44
C GLY A 12 18.10 -9.43 -8.72
N PHE A 13 18.82 -8.79 -7.78
CA PHE A 13 18.39 -7.53 -7.20
C PHE A 13 19.23 -6.37 -7.73
N ALA A 14 18.58 -5.41 -8.39
CA ALA A 14 19.18 -4.12 -8.72
C ALA A 14 18.91 -3.16 -7.56
N ASN A 15 19.98 -2.49 -7.09
CA ASN A 15 19.89 -1.59 -5.94
C ASN A 15 19.48 -0.18 -6.40
N GLN A 16 18.50 0.39 -5.71
CA GLN A 16 18.13 1.79 -5.79
C GLN A 16 18.35 2.47 -4.43
N ILE A 17 18.85 3.69 -4.46
CA ILE A 17 18.94 4.55 -3.28
C ILE A 17 17.76 5.52 -3.35
N LEU A 18 16.88 5.46 -2.35
CA LEU A 18 15.76 6.37 -2.22
C LEU A 18 16.18 7.62 -1.45
N THR A 19 15.69 8.77 -1.90
CA THR A 19 15.91 10.05 -1.23
C THR A 19 14.86 10.26 -0.16
N SER A 20 15.26 10.70 1.03
CA SER A 20 14.33 11.01 2.12
C SER A 20 13.43 12.20 1.76
N SER A 21 12.13 11.98 1.77
CA SER A 21 11.06 12.99 1.69
C SER A 21 9.77 12.46 2.31
N ALA A 22 8.81 13.32 2.67
CA ALA A 22 7.54 12.85 3.26
C ALA A 22 6.77 11.89 2.33
N SER A 23 6.93 12.07 1.01
CA SER A 23 6.44 11.18 -0.04
C SER A 23 7.62 10.71 -0.88
N ILE A 24 7.86 9.40 -0.92
CA ILE A 24 9.03 8.80 -1.60
C ILE A 24 8.53 7.87 -2.69
N SER A 25 9.03 8.06 -3.92
CA SER A 25 8.72 7.18 -5.04
C SER A 25 9.76 6.07 -5.17
N TRP A 26 9.29 4.84 -5.39
CA TRP A 26 10.12 3.67 -5.68
C TRP A 26 9.71 3.06 -7.02
N ASP A 27 10.61 3.14 -8.00
CA ASP A 27 10.50 2.42 -9.27
C ASP A 27 11.20 1.06 -9.16
N MET A 28 10.43 -0.04 -9.08
CA MET A 28 11.01 -1.38 -8.94
C MET A 28 11.58 -1.94 -10.24
N GLU A 29 11.32 -1.31 -11.39
CA GLU A 29 11.98 -1.67 -12.66
C GLU A 29 13.43 -1.19 -12.66
N ASP A 30 13.70 -0.01 -12.08
CA ASP A 30 15.06 0.52 -11.89
C ASP A 30 15.82 -0.19 -10.78
N GLY A 31 15.11 -0.79 -9.82
CA GLY A 31 15.70 -1.61 -8.78
C GLY A 31 14.68 -2.19 -7.82
N ASN A 32 14.51 -3.51 -7.83
CA ASN A 32 13.66 -4.23 -6.88
C ASN A 32 14.30 -4.41 -5.49
N ARG A 33 15.45 -3.78 -5.21
CA ARG A 33 15.96 -3.55 -3.86
C ARG A 33 16.18 -2.06 -3.62
N ALA A 34 15.49 -1.50 -2.64
CA ALA A 34 15.64 -0.11 -2.24
C ALA A 34 16.34 0.02 -0.88
N THR A 35 17.14 1.08 -0.74
CA THR A 35 17.72 1.52 0.53
C THR A 35 17.30 2.96 0.80
N LEU A 36 16.89 3.26 2.04
CA LEU A 36 16.43 4.58 2.47
C LEU A 36 17.04 4.91 3.84
N ILE A 37 17.62 6.11 3.96
CA ILE A 37 17.90 6.72 5.26
C ILE A 37 16.76 7.71 5.55
N ALA A 38 15.86 7.37 6.47
CA ALA A 38 14.66 8.15 6.77
C ALA A 38 14.95 9.27 7.78
N ALA A 39 14.74 10.52 7.34
CA ALA A 39 14.97 11.73 8.15
C ALA A 39 13.69 12.36 8.74
N HIS A 40 12.52 11.86 8.38
CA HIS A 40 11.20 12.31 8.83
C HIS A 40 10.22 11.14 8.65
N ASP A 41 8.97 11.30 9.08
CA ASP A 41 7.91 10.35 8.75
C ASP A 41 7.66 10.33 7.24
N PHE A 42 7.28 9.17 6.68
CA PHE A 42 7.23 9.00 5.24
C PHE A 42 6.20 7.97 4.78
N THR A 43 5.74 8.15 3.54
CA THR A 43 5.01 7.15 2.75
C THR A 43 5.88 6.71 1.58
N ILE A 44 5.87 5.41 1.26
CA ILE A 44 6.47 4.89 0.03
C ILE A 44 5.38 4.67 -1.01
N THR A 45 5.56 5.18 -2.23
CA THR A 45 4.71 4.89 -3.38
C THR A 45 5.50 4.11 -4.41
N ILE A 46 5.04 2.90 -4.74
CA ILE A 46 5.59 2.10 -5.82
C ILE A 46 5.04 2.63 -7.14
N THR A 47 5.92 3.02 -8.06
CA THR A 47 5.50 3.67 -9.32
C THR A 47 5.49 2.73 -10.52
N LYS A 48 6.29 1.64 -10.49
CA LYS A 48 6.29 0.58 -11.51
C LYS A 48 6.78 -0.75 -10.94
N PHE A 49 6.21 -1.85 -11.43
CA PHE A 49 6.57 -3.21 -11.00
C PHE A 49 6.23 -4.31 -12.02
N ASN A 50 6.08 -3.99 -13.31
CA ASN A 50 5.59 -4.89 -14.37
C ASN A 50 6.59 -6.02 -14.68
N SER A 51 6.75 -7.00 -13.78
CA SER A 51 7.56 -8.25 -13.84
C SER A 51 8.22 -8.55 -12.49
N VAL A 52 8.13 -7.64 -11.52
CA VAL A 52 8.73 -7.82 -10.20
C VAL A 52 7.78 -8.65 -9.35
N LEU A 53 8.22 -9.82 -8.92
CA LEU A 53 7.44 -10.69 -8.00
C LEU A 53 7.95 -10.61 -6.57
N MET A 54 9.17 -10.11 -6.37
CA MET A 54 9.80 -9.95 -5.07
C MET A 54 10.62 -8.67 -5.06
N ALA A 55 10.51 -7.93 -3.96
CA ALA A 55 11.29 -6.72 -3.73
C ALA A 55 11.69 -6.61 -2.25
N ILE A 56 12.73 -5.82 -1.98
CA ILE A 56 13.25 -5.59 -0.63
C ILE A 56 13.37 -4.09 -0.42
N LEU A 57 12.82 -3.62 0.69
CA LEU A 57 13.01 -2.25 1.17
C LEU A 57 13.80 -2.31 2.47
N ILE A 58 14.96 -1.67 2.48
CA ILE A 58 15.80 -1.51 3.67
C ILE A 58 15.69 -0.07 4.12
N ILE A 59 15.32 0.13 5.38
CA ILE A 59 15.09 1.45 5.95
C ILE A 59 16.00 1.61 7.16
N THR A 60 16.79 2.68 7.16
CA THR A 60 17.66 3.07 8.27
C THR A 60 17.16 4.40 8.83
N GLN A 61 17.13 4.55 10.16
CA GLN A 61 16.85 5.86 10.76
C GLN A 61 18.07 6.79 10.69
N ASP A 62 17.84 8.09 10.45
CA ASP A 62 18.89 9.13 10.35
C ASP A 62 19.71 9.36 11.63
N GLY A 63 19.28 8.80 12.76
CA GLY A 63 19.95 8.92 14.04
C GLY A 63 19.33 9.92 15.01
N THR A 64 18.25 10.61 14.63
CA THR A 64 17.62 11.66 15.44
C THR A 64 16.14 11.43 15.68
N GLY A 65 15.72 11.04 16.88
CA GLY A 65 14.30 10.79 17.16
C GLY A 65 13.72 9.58 16.41
N SER A 66 12.48 9.22 16.74
CA SER A 66 11.78 8.11 16.06
C SER A 66 11.15 8.58 14.76
N ARG A 67 11.05 7.66 13.79
CA ARG A 67 10.35 7.88 12.51
C ARG A 67 9.26 6.84 12.32
N VAL A 68 8.21 7.26 11.65
CA VAL A 68 7.05 6.44 11.29
C VAL A 68 7.02 6.25 9.77
N MET A 69 6.96 4.99 9.35
CA MET A 69 6.49 4.68 8.00
C MET A 69 4.97 4.61 8.04
N ASP A 70 4.29 5.45 7.25
CA ASP A 70 2.82 5.56 7.23
C ASP A 70 2.13 4.40 6.49
N GLU A 71 2.56 4.08 5.26
CA GLU A 71 2.12 2.92 4.48
C GLU A 71 3.05 2.72 3.26
N ILE A 72 2.87 1.59 2.56
CA ILE A 72 3.37 1.41 1.19
C ILE A 72 2.18 1.37 0.22
N VAL A 73 2.11 2.37 -0.65
CA VAL A 73 1.08 2.52 -1.70
C VAL A 73 1.55 1.79 -2.96
N THR A 74 0.73 0.89 -3.49
CA THR A 74 1.04 0.10 -4.69
C THR A 74 0.48 0.71 -5.97
N GLN A 75 -0.68 1.35 -5.86
CA GLN A 75 -1.39 2.04 -6.92
C GLN A 75 -2.24 3.14 -6.29
N LYS A 76 -2.55 4.20 -7.03
CA LYS A 76 -3.49 5.23 -6.58
C LYS A 76 -4.23 5.82 -7.76
N ASP A 77 -5.46 6.23 -7.50
CA ASP A 77 -6.16 7.21 -8.33
C ASP A 77 -6.29 8.49 -7.51
N ASP A 78 -5.74 9.57 -8.06
CA ASP A 78 -5.61 10.86 -7.40
C ASP A 78 -6.80 11.79 -7.64
N SER A 79 -7.80 11.35 -8.41
CA SER A 79 -8.85 12.25 -8.91
C SER A 79 -10.21 11.57 -9.00
N ILE A 80 -10.73 11.10 -7.87
CA ILE A 80 -12.13 10.71 -7.77
C ILE A 80 -12.98 11.97 -7.61
N ALA A 81 -13.79 12.28 -8.61
CA ALA A 81 -14.71 13.40 -8.56
C ALA A 81 -16.02 13.01 -7.85
N VAL A 82 -16.85 14.00 -7.49
CA VAL A 82 -18.12 13.72 -6.79
C VAL A 82 -19.11 13.00 -7.70
N GLU A 83 -19.04 13.23 -9.01
CA GLU A 83 -19.83 12.55 -10.03
C GLU A 83 -19.42 11.09 -10.27
N ASP A 84 -18.25 10.68 -9.78
CA ASP A 84 -17.74 9.31 -9.87
C ASP A 84 -18.26 8.42 -8.72
N VAL A 85 -19.09 8.98 -7.82
CA VAL A 85 -19.64 8.28 -6.66
C VAL A 85 -21.15 8.08 -6.83
N HIS A 86 -21.58 6.82 -6.86
CA HIS A 86 -22.96 6.42 -7.12
C HIS A 86 -23.60 5.79 -5.89
N THR A 87 -24.35 6.57 -5.10
CA THR A 87 -24.94 6.10 -3.83
C THR A 87 -26.08 5.09 -3.97
N ASP A 88 -26.74 5.05 -5.14
CA ASP A 88 -27.82 4.11 -5.44
C ASP A 88 -27.32 2.70 -5.79
N THR A 89 -26.04 2.59 -6.16
CA THR A 89 -25.37 1.34 -6.52
C THR A 89 -24.14 1.05 -5.67
N GLU A 90 -23.78 1.95 -4.75
CA GLU A 90 -22.57 1.92 -3.93
C GLU A 90 -21.27 1.73 -4.73
N ILE A 91 -21.27 2.20 -5.99
CA ILE A 91 -20.12 2.11 -6.90
C ILE A 91 -19.35 3.43 -6.84
N ILE A 92 -18.03 3.31 -6.85
CA ILE A 92 -17.09 4.40 -7.11
C ILE A 92 -16.33 4.07 -8.39
N ASP A 93 -16.40 4.98 -9.37
CA ASP A 93 -15.61 4.93 -10.58
C ASP A 93 -14.16 5.29 -10.26
N ILE A 94 -13.21 4.48 -10.76
CA ILE A 94 -11.78 4.62 -10.48
C ILE A 94 -10.96 4.40 -11.75
N GLY A 95 -9.81 5.06 -11.85
CA GLY A 95 -8.85 4.97 -12.95
C GLY A 95 -7.83 3.84 -12.83
N ILE A 96 -7.93 2.98 -11.80
CA ILE A 96 -7.00 1.87 -11.53
C ILE A 96 -7.75 0.56 -11.27
N ASP A 97 -7.15 -0.57 -11.65
CA ASP A 97 -7.75 -1.87 -11.36
C ASP A 97 -7.35 -2.35 -9.96
N ILE A 98 -8.35 -2.52 -9.09
CA ILE A 98 -8.16 -2.96 -7.70
C ILE A 98 -8.89 -4.29 -7.47
N PRO A 99 -8.17 -5.39 -7.19
CA PRO A 99 -8.78 -6.70 -6.96
C PRO A 99 -9.58 -6.76 -5.65
N THR A 100 -10.63 -7.57 -5.63
CA THR A 100 -11.46 -7.80 -4.44
C THR A 100 -10.63 -8.24 -3.23
N GLY A 101 -10.90 -7.63 -2.08
CA GLY A 101 -10.20 -7.87 -0.82
C GLY A 101 -8.84 -7.16 -0.72
N ALA A 102 -8.51 -6.26 -1.65
CA ALA A 102 -7.39 -5.35 -1.51
C ALA A 102 -7.62 -4.31 -0.42
N ARG A 103 -6.55 -3.98 0.32
CA ARG A 103 -6.57 -2.88 1.29
C ARG A 103 -6.57 -1.57 0.51
N ILE A 104 -7.52 -0.71 0.83
CA ILE A 104 -7.60 0.63 0.27
C ILE A 104 -7.77 1.66 1.39
N ARG A 105 -7.37 2.90 1.13
CA ARG A 105 -7.71 4.06 1.96
C ARG A 105 -8.09 5.24 1.09
N PHE A 106 -8.93 6.11 1.64
CA PHE A 106 -9.26 7.39 1.03
C PHE A 106 -8.36 8.49 1.58
N LYS A 107 -7.94 9.41 0.73
CA LYS A 107 -7.08 10.55 1.07
C LYS A 107 -7.64 11.82 0.45
N THR A 108 -7.61 12.91 1.22
CA THR A 108 -7.88 14.27 0.75
C THR A 108 -7.43 15.26 1.82
N SER A 109 -7.17 16.50 1.43
CA SER A 109 -6.82 17.60 2.33
C SER A 109 -7.72 18.83 2.16
N VAL A 110 -8.68 18.76 1.23
CA VAL A 110 -9.47 19.92 0.79
C VAL A 110 -10.98 19.67 0.81
N ALA A 111 -11.40 18.43 0.98
CA ALA A 111 -12.80 18.00 0.94
C ALA A 111 -13.02 16.80 1.86
N ASP A 112 -14.27 16.34 1.94
CA ASP A 112 -14.66 15.12 2.64
C ASP A 112 -14.91 14.00 1.62
N PRO A 113 -14.45 12.76 1.89
CA PRO A 113 -14.83 11.60 1.10
C PRO A 113 -16.34 11.29 1.27
N PRO A 114 -16.90 10.37 0.47
CA PRO A 114 -18.29 9.94 0.61
C PRO A 114 -18.59 9.35 1.99
N ASP A 115 -19.65 9.79 2.67
CA ASP A 115 -20.02 9.23 3.97
C ASP A 115 -20.51 7.76 3.82
N PRO A 116 -20.14 6.85 4.73
CA PRO A 116 -19.44 7.06 6.00
C PRO A 116 -17.92 6.83 5.93
N LEU A 117 -17.30 6.99 4.76
CA LEU A 117 -15.87 6.80 4.60
C LEU A 117 -15.10 7.89 5.33
N VAL A 118 -13.92 7.53 5.82
CA VAL A 118 -13.09 8.42 6.63
C VAL A 118 -11.68 8.38 6.07
N VAL A 119 -11.07 9.56 5.95
CA VAL A 119 -9.68 9.72 5.53
C VAL A 119 -8.77 8.86 6.41
N ASP A 120 -7.78 8.22 5.80
CA ASP A 120 -6.80 7.36 6.49
C ASP A 120 -7.36 6.13 7.22
N THR A 121 -8.63 5.81 7.01
CA THR A 121 -9.21 4.55 7.48
C THR A 121 -9.00 3.45 6.44
N ILE A 122 -8.59 2.27 6.91
CA ILE A 122 -8.40 1.10 6.06
C ILE A 122 -9.74 0.45 5.77
N TYR A 123 -10.06 0.35 4.48
CA TYR A 123 -11.18 -0.38 3.93
C TYR A 123 -10.70 -1.49 2.98
N TYR A 124 -11.66 -2.22 2.41
CA TYR A 124 -11.39 -3.28 1.46
C TYR A 124 -12.21 -3.12 0.18
N ALA A 125 -11.57 -3.21 -0.98
CA ALA A 125 -12.25 -3.08 -2.27
C ALA A 125 -13.07 -4.33 -2.61
N ILE A 126 -14.22 -4.11 -3.25
CA ILE A 126 -15.00 -5.12 -3.98
C ILE A 126 -14.94 -4.73 -5.44
N ARG A 127 -14.21 -5.49 -6.25
CA ARG A 127 -14.08 -5.20 -7.68
C ARG A 127 -15.39 -5.48 -8.41
N VAL A 128 -15.92 -4.47 -9.10
CA VAL A 128 -17.07 -4.61 -10.02
C VAL A 128 -16.54 -4.79 -11.44
N SER A 129 -15.64 -3.90 -11.85
CA SER A 129 -14.91 -3.98 -13.12
C SER A 129 -13.48 -3.46 -12.94
N ALA A 130 -12.74 -3.26 -14.04
CA ALA A 130 -11.38 -2.70 -13.96
C ALA A 130 -11.34 -1.22 -13.57
N THR A 131 -12.50 -0.54 -13.62
CA THR A 131 -12.64 0.89 -13.35
C THR A 131 -13.77 1.19 -12.36
N GLU A 132 -14.31 0.18 -11.67
CA GLU A 132 -15.43 0.34 -10.76
C GLU A 132 -15.22 -0.56 -9.53
N VAL A 133 -15.39 0.01 -8.34
CA VAL A 133 -15.30 -0.70 -7.06
C VAL A 133 -16.44 -0.34 -6.13
N LYS A 134 -16.79 -1.26 -5.24
CA LYS A 134 -17.47 -0.94 -3.97
C LYS A 134 -16.50 -1.02 -2.81
N VAL A 135 -16.89 -0.47 -1.66
CA VAL A 135 -16.06 -0.42 -0.45
C VAL A 135 -16.65 -1.31 0.64
N ALA A 136 -15.82 -2.03 1.38
CA ALA A 136 -16.23 -2.87 2.52
C ALA A 136 -15.40 -2.58 3.78
N THR A 137 -16.01 -2.76 4.95
CA THR A 137 -15.36 -2.55 6.27
C THR A 137 -14.37 -3.65 6.65
N SER A 138 -14.41 -4.82 6.00
CA SER A 138 -13.51 -5.92 6.28
C SER A 138 -13.21 -6.74 5.03
N LYS A 139 -12.07 -7.43 5.04
CA LYS A 139 -11.69 -8.37 3.97
C LYS A 139 -12.75 -9.45 3.76
N ALA A 140 -13.33 -9.96 4.84
CA ALA A 140 -14.37 -10.98 4.77
C ALA A 140 -15.64 -10.44 4.09
N ASN A 141 -16.06 -9.22 4.44
CA ASN A 141 -17.18 -8.55 3.79
C ASN A 141 -16.92 -8.30 2.30
N ALA A 142 -15.69 -7.92 1.94
CA ALA A 142 -15.34 -7.73 0.53
C ALA A 142 -15.51 -9.01 -0.30
N PHE A 143 -15.03 -10.15 0.20
CA PHE A 143 -15.22 -11.45 -0.47
C PHE A 143 -16.67 -11.96 -0.42
N ALA A 144 -17.44 -11.54 0.58
CA ALA A 144 -18.88 -11.83 0.67
C ALA A 144 -19.73 -10.88 -0.19
N GLY A 145 -19.15 -9.84 -0.79
CA GLY A 145 -19.90 -8.82 -1.56
C GLY A 145 -20.74 -7.88 -0.69
N THR A 146 -20.43 -7.75 0.60
CA THR A 146 -21.13 -6.85 1.54
C THR A 146 -20.46 -5.48 1.52
N ALA A 147 -21.00 -4.58 0.71
CA ALA A 147 -20.54 -3.20 0.62
C ALA A 147 -21.01 -2.35 1.82
N ILE A 148 -20.34 -1.22 2.02
CA ILE A 148 -20.81 -0.10 2.83
C ILE A 148 -21.88 0.64 2.05
N ASP A 149 -22.97 1.01 2.72
CA ASP A 149 -24.00 1.88 2.18
C ASP A 149 -23.45 3.33 2.17
N LEU A 150 -23.26 3.90 0.98
CA LEU A 150 -22.85 5.29 0.83
C LEU A 150 -24.08 6.20 0.95
N ILE A 151 -24.00 7.22 1.80
CA ILE A 151 -25.16 8.10 2.07
C ILE A 151 -25.06 9.46 1.38
N ASP A 152 -23.87 9.83 0.91
CA ASP A 152 -23.62 10.96 0.04
C ASP A 152 -22.43 10.69 -0.90
N VAL A 153 -22.05 11.69 -1.69
CA VAL A 153 -20.96 11.64 -2.68
C VAL A 153 -19.69 12.36 -2.22
N GLY A 154 -19.65 12.80 -0.96
CA GLY A 154 -18.62 13.70 -0.44
C GLY A 154 -18.79 15.15 -0.89
N THR A 155 -17.83 16.00 -0.52
CA THR A 155 -17.89 17.45 -0.74
C THR A 155 -16.92 17.97 -1.80
N GLY A 156 -16.10 17.10 -2.38
CA GLY A 156 -15.15 17.45 -3.42
C GLY A 156 -14.20 16.30 -3.80
N PRO A 157 -13.20 16.59 -4.65
CA PRO A 157 -12.28 15.58 -5.13
C PRO A 157 -11.50 14.91 -4.00
N HIS A 158 -11.31 13.60 -4.15
CA HIS A 158 -10.55 12.77 -3.23
C HIS A 158 -9.76 11.69 -3.97
N GLU A 159 -8.87 11.02 -3.26
CA GLU A 159 -8.01 9.97 -3.79
C GLU A 159 -8.41 8.61 -3.20
N VAL A 160 -8.17 7.55 -3.97
CA VAL A 160 -8.14 6.17 -3.45
C VAL A 160 -6.75 5.58 -3.65
N GLN A 161 -6.20 5.03 -2.57
CA GLN A 161 -4.87 4.41 -2.57
C GLN A 161 -5.00 2.92 -2.28
N GLN A 162 -4.48 2.08 -3.16
CA GLN A 162 -4.26 0.66 -2.88
C GLN A 162 -2.97 0.49 -2.08
N LEU A 163 -3.03 -0.33 -1.03
CA LEU A 163 -1.94 -0.54 -0.08
C LEU A 163 -1.45 -1.98 -0.12
N VAL A 164 -0.17 -2.19 0.21
CA VAL A 164 0.37 -3.54 0.45
C VAL A 164 -0.38 -4.26 1.57
N LYS A 165 -0.45 -5.58 1.55
CA LYS A 165 -1.03 -6.41 2.62
C LYS A 165 0.03 -6.81 3.65
N TRP A 166 -0.16 -6.47 4.91
CA TRP A 166 0.72 -6.93 5.99
C TRP A 166 0.38 -8.36 6.41
N SER A 167 1.34 -9.29 6.29
CA SER A 167 1.17 -10.69 6.69
C SER A 167 1.56 -10.97 8.15
N GLY A 168 2.26 -10.04 8.82
CA GLY A 168 2.91 -10.33 10.11
C GLY A 168 3.00 -9.19 11.14
N GLY A 169 2.18 -8.14 11.07
CA GLY A 169 2.22 -7.07 12.08
C GLY A 169 1.34 -5.87 11.81
N THR A 170 1.40 -4.90 12.72
CA THR A 170 0.81 -3.56 12.58
C THR A 170 1.87 -2.61 12.06
N LEU A 171 1.53 -1.81 11.06
CA LEU A 171 2.41 -0.77 10.55
C LEU A 171 2.57 0.38 11.55
N GLY A 172 3.61 1.20 11.39
CA GLY A 172 3.60 2.55 11.94
C GLY A 172 4.73 2.90 12.89
N VAL A 173 5.68 1.99 13.17
CA VAL A 173 6.90 2.38 13.89
C VAL A 173 8.08 1.56 13.34
N LEU A 174 9.09 2.26 12.83
CA LEU A 174 10.39 1.64 12.56
C LEU A 174 10.96 1.11 13.88
N GLN A 175 11.21 -0.19 13.97
CA GLN A 175 11.59 -0.83 15.23
C GLN A 175 13.06 -0.61 15.59
N THR A 176 13.85 -0.14 14.62
CA THR A 176 15.28 0.07 14.83
C THR A 176 15.60 1.42 15.46
N ALA A 177 16.62 1.42 16.32
CA ALA A 177 17.19 2.65 16.87
C ALA A 177 17.98 3.41 15.79
N ALA A 178 18.39 4.64 16.10
CA ALA A 178 19.36 5.42 15.34
C ALA A 178 20.44 4.55 14.65
N GLY A 179 20.47 4.56 13.31
CA GLY A 179 21.44 3.79 12.51
C GLY A 179 21.18 2.28 12.37
N GLY A 180 20.12 1.75 12.97
CA GLY A 180 19.66 0.37 12.73
C GLY A 180 18.78 0.26 11.49
N GLU A 181 18.62 -0.96 10.98
CA GLU A 181 17.90 -1.27 9.74
C GLU A 181 16.61 -2.09 9.98
N ASP A 182 15.48 -1.56 9.51
CA ASP A 182 14.25 -2.32 9.32
C ASP A 182 14.21 -2.84 7.88
N ILE A 183 14.07 -4.16 7.71
CA ILE A 183 14.04 -4.80 6.39
C ILE A 183 12.63 -5.30 6.13
N ILE A 184 12.02 -4.76 5.08
CA ILE A 184 10.69 -5.16 4.61
C ILE A 184 10.86 -5.97 3.34
N LYS A 185 10.38 -7.21 3.38
CA LYS A 185 10.27 -8.05 2.19
C LYS A 185 8.89 -7.89 1.60
N LEU A 186 8.86 -7.61 0.32
CA LEU A 186 7.66 -7.51 -0.50
C LEU A 186 7.56 -8.72 -1.41
N HIS A 187 6.40 -9.35 -1.45
CA HIS A 187 6.10 -10.42 -2.40
C HIS A 187 4.78 -10.16 -3.10
N TYR A 188 4.78 -10.25 -4.43
CA TYR A 188 3.57 -10.19 -5.22
C TYR A 188 2.98 -11.58 -5.33
N LYS A 189 1.72 -11.71 -4.95
CA LYS A 189 0.98 -12.95 -5.07
C LYS A 189 0.05 -12.86 -6.28
N THR A 190 0.41 -13.56 -7.33
CA THR A 190 -0.36 -13.56 -8.60
C THR A 190 -1.77 -14.12 -8.46
N SER A 191 -2.05 -14.95 -7.43
CA SER A 191 -3.38 -15.56 -7.24
C SER A 191 -4.46 -14.57 -6.81
N ASP A 192 -4.07 -13.47 -6.14
CA ASP A 192 -5.00 -12.42 -5.70
C ASP A 192 -4.52 -11.02 -6.12
N GLU A 193 -3.56 -10.99 -7.05
CA GLU A 193 -3.02 -9.81 -7.74
C GLU A 193 -2.55 -8.71 -6.78
N GLN A 194 -1.89 -9.10 -5.68
CA GLN A 194 -1.57 -8.19 -4.60
C GLN A 194 -0.18 -8.36 -4.02
N TRP A 195 0.38 -7.23 -3.61
CA TRP A 195 1.61 -7.17 -2.84
C TRP A 195 1.36 -7.43 -1.37
N TYR A 196 2.23 -8.22 -0.78
CA TYR A 196 2.28 -8.51 0.64
C TYR A 196 3.62 -8.07 1.20
N ALA A 197 3.59 -7.55 2.43
CA ALA A 197 4.75 -7.06 3.14
C ALA A 197 4.93 -7.81 4.46
N GLU A 198 6.18 -8.18 4.75
CA GLU A 198 6.61 -8.77 6.01
C GLU A 198 7.88 -8.08 6.51
N LEU A 199 7.91 -7.71 7.78
CA LEU A 199 9.14 -7.28 8.44
C LEU A 199 10.00 -8.52 8.69
N ILE A 200 11.26 -8.49 8.25
CA ILE A 200 12.21 -9.58 8.46
C ILE A 200 13.39 -9.08 9.28
N SER A 201 13.77 -9.86 10.28
CA SER A 201 14.84 -9.47 11.21
C SER A 201 16.24 -9.87 10.74
N ASN A 202 16.38 -10.69 9.69
CA ASN A 202 17.65 -11.12 9.10
C ASN A 202 17.44 -11.55 7.63
N PHE A 203 18.31 -11.10 6.73
CA PHE A 203 18.48 -11.70 5.41
C PHE A 203 19.49 -12.85 5.55
N SER A 204 19.03 -14.04 5.93
CA SER A 204 19.88 -15.25 5.91
C SER A 204 19.90 -15.86 4.52
#